data_AF-A0A1I8G8F8-F1
#
_entry.id   AF-A0A1I8G8F8-F1
#
_cell.length_a   1.000
_cell.length_b   1.000
_cell.length_c   1.000
_cell.angle_alpha   90.00
_cell.angle_beta   90.00
_cell.angle_gamma   90.00
#
_symmetry.space_group_name_H-M   'P 1'
#
loop_
_entity.id
_entity.type
_entity.pdbx_description
1 polymer ?
#
loop_
_entity_poly.entity_id
_entity_poly.type
_entity_poly.pdbx_seq_one_letter_code
_entity_poly.pdbx_strand_id
1 'polypeptide(L)'
;MSTETYRNMSLYGNPYPEQIHEIPLNLMNKLCKSLDFEDKKDKLSRALGYERSQFRQFERHGLSFSRSLLQDWSCRRGSIKVLYTELVRAKLIEEALMIQPYVRGWDKETSTEDLGFDLKYLVVRND
;
A
#
# COMPACT_ATOMS: atom_id res chain seq x y z
N MET A 1 -9.02 -21.15 29.45
CA MET A 1 -8.36 -21.01 28.13
C MET A 1 -6.98 -20.43 28.37
N SER A 2 -5.93 -21.20 28.08
CA SER A 2 -4.54 -20.85 28.40
C SER A 2 -3.96 -19.85 27.40
N THR A 3 -3.22 -18.89 27.93
CA THR A 3 -2.54 -17.76 27.25
C THR A 3 -1.46 -18.17 26.23
N GLU A 4 -1.33 -19.46 25.92
CA GLU A 4 -0.32 -20.00 25.00
C GLU A 4 -0.72 -19.92 23.52
N THR A 5 -2.01 -19.80 23.20
CA THR A 5 -2.46 -19.77 21.80
C THR A 5 -2.03 -18.49 21.07
N TYR A 6 -1.77 -17.39 21.78
CA TYR A 6 -1.34 -16.13 21.16
C TYR A 6 0.17 -16.04 20.86
N ARG A 7 1.02 -16.90 21.44
CA ARG A 7 2.47 -16.83 21.21
C ARG A 7 2.95 -17.58 19.97
N ASN A 8 2.18 -18.55 19.46
CA ASN A 8 2.61 -19.37 18.31
C ASN A 8 2.11 -18.89 16.94
N MET A 9 1.27 -17.85 16.86
CA MET A 9 0.88 -17.24 15.58
C MET A 9 1.94 -16.29 14.98
N SER A 10 3.10 -16.12 15.64
CA SER A 10 4.15 -15.18 15.23
C SER A 10 5.27 -15.79 14.36
N LEU A 11 5.26 -17.10 14.09
CA LEU A 11 6.32 -17.77 13.30
C LEU A 11 6.01 -17.85 11.80
N TYR A 12 4.74 -17.76 11.42
CA TYR A 12 4.26 -17.71 10.04
C TYR A 12 3.29 -16.55 9.91
N GLY A 13 3.82 -15.33 9.78
CA GLY A 13 3.03 -14.10 9.73
C GLY A 13 1.84 -14.23 8.78
N ASN A 14 0.75 -13.53 9.12
CA ASN A 14 -0.49 -13.53 8.33
C ASN A 14 -0.17 -13.36 6.83
N PRO A 15 -0.43 -14.38 5.97
CA PRO A 15 -0.09 -14.30 4.55
C PRO A 15 -0.94 -13.26 3.82
N TYR A 16 -2.06 -12.85 4.40
CA TYR A 16 -2.99 -11.87 3.85
C TYR A 16 -3.23 -10.77 4.89
N PRO A 17 -2.28 -9.85 5.06
CA PRO A 17 -2.50 -8.71 5.91
C PRO A 17 -3.73 -7.95 5.39
N GLU A 18 -4.66 -7.66 6.29
CA GLU A 18 -5.90 -6.95 5.93
C GLU A 18 -5.70 -5.44 6.09
N GLN A 19 -4.80 -5.06 7.00
CA GLN A 19 -4.53 -3.68 7.39
C GLN A 19 -3.15 -3.22 6.89
N ILE A 20 -3.02 -1.94 6.52
CA ILE A 20 -1.74 -1.39 6.01
C ILE A 20 -0.57 -1.58 7.00
N HIS A 21 -0.84 -1.53 8.30
CA HIS A 21 0.20 -1.67 9.32
C HIS A 21 0.77 -3.09 9.43
N GLU A 22 0.08 -4.08 8.86
CA GLU A 22 0.51 -5.48 8.80
C GLU A 22 1.40 -5.77 7.57
N ILE A 23 1.55 -4.82 6.64
CA ILE A 23 2.50 -4.94 5.52
C ILE A 23 3.93 -5.13 6.09
N PRO A 24 4.69 -6.13 5.62
CA PRO A 24 6.07 -6.33 6.05
C PRO A 24 6.92 -5.05 5.96
N LEU A 25 7.68 -4.75 7.01
CA LEU A 25 8.39 -3.49 7.15
C LEU A 25 9.36 -3.21 5.98
N ASN A 26 10.01 -4.26 5.46
CA ASN A 26 10.90 -4.15 4.30
C ASN A 26 10.16 -3.70 3.03
N LEU A 27 8.97 -4.25 2.77
CA LEU A 27 8.13 -3.87 1.65
C LEU A 27 7.57 -2.47 1.83
N MET A 28 7.09 -2.15 3.04
CA MET A 28 6.60 -0.83 3.39
C MET A 28 7.67 0.25 3.19
N ASN A 29 8.92 -0.03 3.57
CA ASN A 29 10.03 0.89 3.35
C ASN A 29 10.32 1.09 1.85
N LYS A 30 10.25 0.02 1.03
CA LYS A 30 10.40 0.13 -0.43
C LYS A 30 9.26 0.94 -1.06
N LEU A 31 8.03 0.65 -0.66
CA LEU A 31 6.82 1.35 -1.09
C LEU A 31 6.93 2.85 -0.79
N CYS A 32 7.25 3.21 0.46
CA CYS A 32 7.40 4.60 0.86
C CYS A 32 8.54 5.30 0.11
N LYS A 33 9.68 4.62 -0.10
CA LYS A 33 10.78 5.16 -0.89
C LYS A 33 10.37 5.48 -2.33
N SER A 34 9.51 4.64 -2.93
CA SER A 34 8.95 4.90 -4.26
C SER A 34 7.90 6.02 -4.26
N LEU A 35 7.06 6.09 -3.22
CA LEU A 35 6.02 7.12 -3.13
C LEU A 35 6.57 8.51 -2.80
N ASP A 36 7.78 8.60 -2.22
CA ASP A 36 8.37 9.85 -1.77
C ASP A 36 9.04 10.70 -2.87
N PHE A 37 8.94 10.30 -4.14
CA PHE A 37 9.25 11.19 -5.26
C PHE A 37 8.20 12.31 -5.37
N GLU A 38 8.61 13.54 -5.72
CA GLU A 38 7.72 14.72 -5.66
C GLU A 38 6.40 14.54 -6.43
N ASP A 39 6.45 13.93 -7.63
CA ASP A 39 5.27 13.73 -8.45
C ASP A 39 4.33 12.65 -7.88
N LYS A 40 4.88 11.64 -7.21
CA LYS A 40 4.14 10.54 -6.59
C LYS A 40 3.53 10.94 -5.25
N LYS A 41 4.22 11.77 -4.45
CA LYS A 41 3.72 12.33 -3.18
C LYS A 41 2.39 13.06 -3.36
N ASP A 42 2.31 13.94 -4.35
CA ASP A 42 1.10 14.73 -4.61
C ASP A 42 -0.05 13.85 -5.11
N LYS A 43 0.24 12.89 -6.01
CA LYS A 43 -0.75 11.91 -6.50
C LYS A 43 -1.31 11.06 -5.35
N LEU A 44 -0.43 10.51 -4.51
CA LEU A 44 -0.80 9.70 -3.36
C LEU A 44 -1.67 10.51 -2.40
N SER A 45 -1.21 11.70 -2.00
CA SER A 45 -1.91 12.53 -1.02
C SER A 45 -3.32 12.89 -1.48
N ARG A 46 -3.47 13.27 -2.76
CA ARG A 46 -4.79 13.56 -3.35
C ARG A 46 -5.70 12.34 -3.39
N ALA A 47 -5.16 11.18 -3.78
CA ALA A 47 -5.94 9.94 -3.80
C ALA A 47 -6.42 9.53 -2.39
N LEU A 48 -5.60 9.80 -1.38
CA LEU A 48 -5.96 9.57 0.02
C LEU A 48 -6.83 10.69 0.64
N GLY A 49 -7.17 11.73 -0.14
CA GLY A 49 -8.08 12.81 0.26
C GLY A 49 -7.43 13.95 1.04
N TYR A 50 -6.11 14.13 0.93
CA TYR A 50 -5.38 15.22 1.58
C TYR A 50 -5.05 16.35 0.60
N GLU A 51 -5.14 17.58 1.10
CA GLU A 51 -4.73 18.79 0.41
C GLU A 51 -3.26 19.12 0.65
N ARG A 52 -2.65 19.88 -0.29
CA ARG A 52 -1.26 20.36 -0.15
C ARG A 52 -1.02 21.17 1.13
N SER A 53 -2.03 21.91 1.59
CA SER A 53 -1.99 22.67 2.85
C SER A 53 -1.68 21.78 4.06
N GLN A 54 -2.04 20.50 3.99
CA GLN A 54 -1.85 19.52 5.06
C GLN A 54 -0.48 18.82 4.99
N PHE A 55 0.31 18.97 3.91
CA PHE A 55 1.53 18.18 3.69
C PHE A 55 2.58 18.40 4.78
N ARG A 56 2.69 19.63 5.29
CA ARG A 56 3.64 19.99 6.35
C ARG A 56 3.51 19.15 7.61
N GLN A 57 2.33 18.58 7.90
CA GLN A 57 2.14 17.73 9.07
C GLN A 57 2.83 16.35 8.90
N PHE A 58 3.02 15.90 7.66
CA PHE A 58 3.63 14.61 7.34
C PHE A 58 5.15 14.68 7.16
N GLU A 59 5.70 15.89 6.94
CA GLU A 59 7.14 16.13 6.78
C GLU A 59 7.87 16.31 8.12
N ARG A 60 7.15 16.44 9.24
CA ARG A 60 7.71 16.85 10.55
C ARG A 60 8.14 15.71 11.47
N HIS A 61 8.09 14.47 11.01
CA HIS A 61 8.39 13.29 11.82
C HIS A 61 9.59 12.56 11.24
N GLY A 62 10.40 11.88 12.06
CA GLY A 62 11.55 11.06 11.64
C GLY A 62 11.20 9.84 10.78
N LEU A 63 10.04 9.86 10.14
CA LEU A 63 9.54 8.93 9.16
C LEU A 63 9.51 9.64 7.81
N SER A 64 9.48 8.86 6.75
CA SER A 64 9.29 9.42 5.42
C SER A 64 7.87 9.99 5.26
N PHE A 65 7.67 10.95 4.35
CA PHE A 65 6.38 11.61 4.16
C PHE A 65 5.26 10.60 3.91
N SER A 66 5.48 9.68 2.96
CA SER A 66 4.52 8.64 2.60
C SER A 66 4.25 7.68 3.75
N ARG A 67 5.25 7.41 4.60
CA ARG A 67 5.07 6.58 5.80
C ARG A 67 4.14 7.25 6.81
N SER A 68 4.35 8.53 7.09
CA SER A 68 3.51 9.32 7.99
C SER A 68 2.08 9.44 7.45
N LEU A 69 1.93 9.71 6.15
CA LEU A 69 0.65 9.81 5.47
C LEU A 69 -0.14 8.50 5.51
N LEU A 70 0.50 7.38 5.15
CA LEU A 70 -0.13 6.07 5.17
C LEU A 70 -0.52 5.66 6.60
N GLN A 71 0.28 6.03 7.60
CA GLN A 71 -0.04 5.76 8.99
C GLN A 71 -1.30 6.54 9.44
N ASP A 72 -1.36 7.86 9.21
CA ASP A 72 -2.54 8.68 9.54
C ASP A 72 -3.80 8.21 8.78
N TRP A 73 -3.66 7.95 7.48
CA TRP A 73 -4.77 7.47 6.66
C TRP A 73 -5.26 6.09 7.10
N SER A 74 -4.32 5.21 7.49
CA SER A 74 -4.66 3.84 7.89
C SER A 74 -5.58 3.79 9.10
N CYS A 75 -5.46 4.75 10.02
CA CYS A 75 -6.34 4.87 11.18
C CYS A 75 -7.80 5.18 10.82
N ARG A 76 -8.07 5.70 9.62
CA ARG A 76 -9.42 6.14 9.20
C ARG A 76 -10.11 5.15 8.26
N ARG A 77 -9.36 4.55 7.31
CA ARG A 77 -9.90 3.72 6.21
C ARG A 77 -8.95 2.60 5.75
N GLY A 78 -8.00 2.21 6.60
CA GLY A 78 -6.72 1.61 6.22
C GLY A 78 -6.63 0.14 5.87
N SER A 79 -7.51 -0.41 5.02
CA SER A 79 -7.26 -1.75 4.49
C SER A 79 -6.30 -1.73 3.30
N ILE A 80 -5.55 -2.81 3.12
CA ILE A 80 -4.62 -2.96 1.99
C ILE A 80 -5.37 -2.96 0.66
N LYS A 81 -6.58 -3.54 0.62
CA LYS A 81 -7.44 -3.54 -0.57
C LYS A 81 -7.82 -2.12 -1.00
N VAL A 82 -8.21 -1.26 -0.05
CA VAL A 82 -8.56 0.13 -0.38
C VAL A 82 -7.32 0.90 -0.81
N LEU A 83 -6.17 0.71 -0.13
CA LEU A 83 -4.90 1.31 -0.57
C LEU A 83 -4.56 0.94 -2.01
N TYR A 84 -4.69 -0.35 -2.37
CA TYR A 84 -4.47 -0.82 -3.73
C TYR A 84 -5.37 -0.09 -4.74
N THR A 85 -6.67 -0.01 -4.46
CA THR A 85 -7.62 0.70 -5.33
C THR A 85 -7.26 2.17 -5.50
N GLU A 86 -6.87 2.86 -4.43
CA GLU A 86 -6.48 4.28 -4.52
C GLU A 86 -5.18 4.48 -5.29
N LEU A 87 -4.19 3.59 -5.14
CA LEU A 87 -2.96 3.63 -5.93
C LEU A 87 -3.24 3.44 -7.43
N VAL A 88 -4.11 2.50 -7.80
CA VAL A 88 -4.53 2.28 -9.20
C VAL A 88 -5.24 3.52 -9.75
N ARG A 89 -6.20 4.09 -9.01
CA ARG A 89 -6.90 5.34 -9.39
C ARG A 89 -5.95 6.52 -9.58
N ALA A 90 -4.92 6.60 -8.75
CA ALA A 90 -3.87 7.62 -8.82
C ALA A 90 -2.84 7.39 -9.95
N LYS A 91 -2.96 6.29 -10.70
CA LYS A 91 -1.97 5.82 -11.70
C LYS A 91 -0.59 5.55 -11.10
N LEU A 92 -0.53 5.17 -9.83
CA LEU A 92 0.67 4.72 -9.11
C LEU A 92 0.79 3.19 -9.23
N ILE A 93 0.96 2.73 -10.48
CA ILE A 93 0.81 1.30 -10.83
C ILE A 93 1.93 0.45 -10.24
N GLU A 94 3.18 0.93 -10.27
CA GLU A 94 4.32 0.21 -9.69
C GLU A 94 4.09 -0.08 -8.20
N GLU A 95 3.61 0.91 -7.46
CA GLU A 95 3.30 0.81 -6.03
C GLU A 95 2.10 -0.08 -5.76
N ALA A 96 1.07 -0.02 -6.61
CA ALA A 96 -0.07 -0.92 -6.52
C ALA A 96 0.37 -2.39 -6.69
N LEU A 97 1.25 -2.68 -7.65
CA LEU A 97 1.79 -4.01 -7.88
C LEU A 97 2.65 -4.51 -6.73
N MET A 98 3.36 -3.62 -6.02
CA MET A 98 4.13 -4.00 -4.82
C MET A 98 3.26 -4.60 -3.71
N ILE A 99 2.01 -4.11 -3.55
CA ILE A 99 1.11 -4.56 -2.48
C ILE A 99 0.02 -5.52 -2.96
N GLN A 100 -0.14 -5.70 -4.27
CA GLN A 100 -1.11 -6.60 -4.89
C GLN A 100 -1.11 -8.02 -4.31
N PRO A 101 0.04 -8.69 -4.05
CA PRO A 101 0.05 -10.05 -3.50
C PRO A 101 -0.62 -10.19 -2.13
N TYR A 102 -0.81 -9.07 -1.42
CA TYR A 102 -1.38 -9.02 -0.08
C TYR A 102 -2.88 -8.68 -0.08
N VAL A 103 -3.48 -8.39 -1.24
CA VAL A 103 -4.91 -8.13 -1.38
C VAL A 103 -5.65 -9.48 -1.37
N ARG A 104 -6.38 -9.76 -0.28
CA ARG A 104 -7.15 -11.00 -0.11
C ARG A 104 -8.19 -11.18 -1.22
N GLY A 105 -8.26 -12.38 -1.79
CA GLY A 105 -9.16 -12.72 -2.90
C GLY A 105 -8.66 -12.25 -4.27
N TRP A 106 -7.39 -11.86 -4.39
CA TRP A 106 -6.74 -11.70 -5.68
C TRP A 106 -6.41 -13.08 -6.26
N ASP A 107 -7.38 -13.69 -6.94
CA ASP A 107 -7.08 -14.82 -7.80
C ASP A 107 -6.28 -14.29 -8.99
N LYS A 108 -5.20 -14.98 -9.39
CA LYS A 108 -4.39 -14.64 -10.57
C LYS A 108 -5.24 -14.52 -11.85
N GLU A 109 -6.45 -15.06 -11.83
CA GLU A 109 -7.45 -15.03 -12.90
C GLU A 109 -8.36 -13.80 -12.87
N THR A 110 -8.27 -12.93 -11.85
CA THR A 110 -8.96 -11.62 -11.83
C THR A 110 -8.23 -10.71 -12.82
N SER A 111 -8.58 -10.95 -14.07
CA SER A 111 -8.20 -10.25 -15.28
C SER A 111 -8.28 -8.74 -15.07
N THR A 112 -7.22 -8.08 -15.50
CA THR A 112 -7.10 -6.70 -16.01
C THR A 112 -8.37 -5.96 -16.41
N GLU A 113 -9.39 -6.68 -16.87
CA GLU A 113 -10.60 -6.13 -17.46
C GLU A 113 -11.47 -5.38 -16.44
N ASP A 114 -11.49 -5.78 -15.16
CA ASP A 114 -12.31 -5.11 -14.13
C ASP A 114 -11.75 -3.77 -13.65
N LEU A 115 -10.48 -3.48 -13.93
CA LEU A 115 -9.80 -2.24 -13.51
C LEU A 115 -9.71 -1.19 -14.63
N GLY A 116 -10.24 -1.47 -15.82
CA GLY A 116 -10.12 -0.58 -16.99
C GLY A 116 -8.67 -0.32 -17.42
N PHE A 117 -7.75 -1.18 -17.00
CA PHE A 117 -6.31 -1.06 -17.24
C PHE A 117 -5.79 -2.33 -17.89
N ASP A 118 -5.27 -2.16 -19.09
CA ASP A 118 -4.85 -3.25 -19.94
C ASP A 118 -3.38 -3.61 -19.63
N LEU A 119 -3.13 -4.64 -18.78
CA LEU A 119 -1.77 -5.08 -18.44
C LEU A 119 -1.00 -5.68 -19.64
N LYS A 120 -1.55 -5.73 -20.87
CA LYS A 120 -0.77 -6.11 -22.08
C LYS A 120 0.47 -5.23 -22.28
N TYR A 121 0.50 -4.05 -21.67
CA TYR A 121 1.64 -3.14 -21.70
C TYR A 121 2.62 -3.30 -20.53
N LEU A 122 2.37 -4.21 -19.60
CA LEU A 122 3.19 -4.45 -18.42
C LEU A 122 3.85 -5.83 -18.50
N VAL A 123 4.48 -6.09 -19.66
CA VAL A 123 5.53 -7.11 -19.74
C VAL A 123 6.70 -6.59 -18.92
N VAL A 124 6.80 -7.09 -17.69
CA VAL A 124 8.03 -6.98 -16.89
C VAL A 124 9.12 -7.67 -17.69
N ARG A 125 10.00 -6.89 -18.34
CA ARG A 125 11.29 -7.40 -18.80
C ARG A 125 12.08 -7.75 -17.54
N ASN A 126 12.20 -9.04 -17.26
CA ASN A 126 13.27 -9.55 -16.43
C ASN A 126 14.54 -9.45 -17.27
N ASP A 127 15.32 -8.38 -17.06
CA ASP A 127 16.75 -8.37 -17.36
C ASP A 127 17.52 -8.77 -16.10
#